data_AF-A0A109FGU0-F1
#
_entry.id   AF-A0A109FGU0-F1
#
_cell.length_a   1.000
_cell.length_b   1.000
_cell.length_c   1.000
_cell.angle_alpha   90.00
_cell.angle_beta   90.00
_cell.angle_gamma   90.00
#
_symmetry.space_group_name_H-M   'P 1'
#
loop_
_entity.id
_entity.type
_entity.pdbx_description
1 polymer ?
#
loop_
_entity_poly.entity_id
_entity_poly.type
_entity_poly.pdbx_seq_one_letter_code
_entity_poly.pdbx_strand_id
1 'polypeptide(L)'
;MADQEAAQVDPPKKRMVKRRPARKQVEHGQIEKREPQQTGQTYNMWYHKWAGGDKYDSMGVQEKAQTRVDIKKDAGYTRADAGGNKYICLFFARGCCPYGQECTYLHRLPPRAHVLPDASLDVFGREKHAGYRDDMGGVGSFSRQNRTLYIGRIKETRDTPEIVEEHFSEFGEIERIKVLTNRGVAFVTYVQELNAQFAKEAMMHQSLDNDEVLNVRWATEDPNPAAKRKEHKRLLTEGEKGIQVSLDPEFVQRVRELDELEGKV
;
A
#
# COMPACT_ATOMS: atom_id res chain seq x y z
N MET A 1 53.21 23.99 14.06
CA MET A 1 51.84 23.48 14.35
C MET A 1 50.91 24.32 13.52
N ALA A 2 50.46 23.79 12.39
CA ALA A 2 49.52 24.47 11.50
C ALA A 2 48.20 23.71 11.64
N ASP A 3 47.28 24.27 12.42
CA ASP A 3 45.93 23.77 12.56
C ASP A 3 45.19 23.96 11.22
N GLN A 4 44.77 22.85 10.62
CA GLN A 4 43.85 22.84 9.50
C GLN A 4 42.44 22.94 10.08
N GLU A 5 41.83 24.12 10.05
CA GLU A 5 40.40 24.30 10.30
C GLU A 5 39.61 23.56 9.22
N ALA A 6 38.99 22.44 9.61
CA ALA A 6 38.02 21.73 8.78
C ALA A 6 36.79 22.63 8.58
N ALA A 7 36.60 23.10 7.35
CA ALA A 7 35.42 23.86 6.96
C ALA A 7 34.15 23.03 7.21
N GLN A 8 33.37 23.42 8.21
CA GLN A 8 32.05 22.86 8.47
C GLN A 8 31.11 23.26 7.31
N VAL A 9 30.79 22.30 6.45
CA VAL A 9 29.80 22.48 5.39
C VAL A 9 28.42 22.51 6.04
N ASP A 10 27.81 23.69 6.08
CA ASP A 10 26.44 23.85 6.56
C ASP A 10 25.49 22.89 5.81
N PRO A 11 24.60 22.18 6.52
CA PRO A 11 23.65 21.29 5.87
C PRO A 11 22.77 22.07 4.88
N PRO A 12 22.44 21.49 3.72
CA PRO A 12 21.69 22.19 2.68
C PRO A 12 20.38 22.73 3.23
N LYS A 13 20.16 24.04 3.05
CA LYS A 13 18.93 24.73 3.47
C LYS A 13 17.71 24.03 2.85
N LYS A 14 16.90 23.40 3.70
CA LYS A 14 15.64 22.75 3.28
C LYS A 14 14.72 23.80 2.67
N ARG A 15 14.48 23.74 1.36
CA ARG A 15 13.49 24.63 0.71
C ARG A 15 12.10 24.23 1.20
N MET A 16 11.34 25.19 1.73
CA MET A 16 9.91 25.01 2.02
C MET A 16 9.20 24.64 0.72
N VAL A 17 8.81 23.38 0.57
CA VAL A 17 7.91 22.98 -0.52
C VAL A 17 6.55 23.58 -0.19
N LYS A 18 6.15 24.62 -0.93
CA LYS A 18 4.80 25.20 -0.84
C LYS A 18 3.80 24.21 -1.43
N ARG A 19 3.47 23.15 -0.68
CA ARG A 19 2.32 22.30 -1.01
C ARG A 19 1.05 23.01 -0.55
N ARG A 20 -0.04 22.82 -1.29
CA ARG A 20 -1.37 23.24 -0.83
C ARG A 20 -1.80 22.45 0.42
N PRO A 21 -2.66 23.01 1.27
CA PRO A 21 -3.27 22.24 2.35
C PRO A 21 -4.09 21.08 1.80
N ALA A 22 -4.16 19.98 2.55
CA ALA A 22 -5.03 18.87 2.18
C ALA A 22 -6.50 19.27 2.28
N ARG A 23 -7.30 18.84 1.30
CA ARG A 23 -8.72 19.15 1.22
C ARG A 23 -9.52 18.31 2.23
N LYS A 24 -10.58 18.86 2.82
CA LYS A 24 -11.62 18.09 3.52
C LYS A 24 -12.46 17.38 2.45
N GLN A 25 -12.41 16.05 2.41
CA GLN A 25 -13.03 15.26 1.32
C GLN A 25 -14.54 15.19 1.47
N VAL A 26 -15.00 15.10 2.72
CA VAL A 26 -16.41 15.03 3.09
C VAL A 26 -16.66 15.92 4.30
N GLU A 27 -17.90 16.34 4.47
CA GLU A 27 -18.36 16.96 5.70
C GLU A 27 -18.62 15.90 6.79
N HIS A 28 -18.62 16.33 8.05
CA HIS A 28 -18.95 15.43 9.16
C HIS A 28 -20.40 14.94 9.02
N GLY A 29 -20.59 13.62 8.92
CA GLY A 29 -21.90 12.98 8.78
C GLY A 29 -22.40 12.83 7.34
N GLN A 30 -21.65 13.28 6.33
CA GLN A 30 -22.04 13.12 4.91
C GLN A 30 -22.05 11.66 4.46
N ILE A 31 -21.20 10.82 5.04
CA ILE A 31 -21.16 9.39 4.73
C ILE A 31 -22.29 8.70 5.49
N GLU A 32 -23.23 8.13 4.76
CA GLU A 32 -24.30 7.35 5.35
C GLU A 32 -23.76 6.02 5.89
N LYS A 33 -23.84 5.83 7.22
CA LYS A 33 -23.59 4.52 7.82
C LYS A 33 -24.87 3.70 7.72
N ARG A 34 -24.95 2.84 6.71
CA ARG A 34 -26.06 1.87 6.64
C ARG A 34 -25.93 0.88 7.77
N GLU A 35 -27.00 0.72 8.53
CA GLU A 35 -27.07 -0.32 9.55
C GLU A 35 -27.09 -1.69 8.85
N PRO A 36 -26.27 -2.64 9.30
CA PRO A 36 -26.26 -3.97 8.71
C PRO A 36 -27.65 -4.58 8.88
N GLN A 37 -28.25 -5.01 7.77
CA GLN A 37 -29.54 -5.68 7.79
C GLN A 37 -29.48 -6.89 8.73
N GLN A 38 -30.60 -7.16 9.38
CA GLN A 38 -30.73 -8.33 10.24
C GLN A 38 -30.64 -9.60 9.38
N THR A 39 -29.46 -10.21 9.34
CA THR A 39 -29.23 -11.44 8.57
C THR A 39 -29.63 -12.70 9.31
N GLY A 40 -29.81 -12.64 10.64
CA GLY A 40 -30.14 -13.80 11.48
C GLY A 40 -31.13 -13.46 12.60
N GLN A 41 -31.57 -14.49 13.32
CA GLN A 41 -32.59 -14.31 14.37
C GLN A 41 -32.02 -13.75 15.68
N THR A 42 -30.78 -14.09 16.01
CA THR A 42 -30.18 -13.75 17.31
C THR A 42 -29.02 -12.78 17.11
N TYR A 43 -29.07 -11.60 17.72
CA TYR A 43 -27.94 -10.68 17.71
C TYR A 43 -26.93 -11.05 18.80
N ASN A 44 -25.71 -11.37 18.40
CA ASN A 44 -24.62 -11.64 19.32
C ASN A 44 -23.94 -10.32 19.71
N MET A 45 -24.17 -9.86 20.93
CA MET A 45 -23.61 -8.61 21.47
C MET A 45 -22.08 -8.63 21.60
N TRP A 46 -21.47 -9.79 21.85
CA TRP A 46 -20.02 -9.90 22.07
C TRP A 46 -19.22 -9.74 20.77
N TYR A 47 -19.77 -10.27 19.68
CA TYR A 47 -19.14 -10.19 18.36
C TYR A 47 -19.79 -9.13 17.45
N HIS A 48 -20.78 -8.39 17.96
CA HIS A 48 -21.62 -7.43 17.23
C HIS A 48 -22.09 -7.96 15.86
N LYS A 49 -22.58 -9.21 15.85
CA LYS A 49 -23.00 -9.93 14.63
C LYS A 49 -24.28 -10.72 14.84
N TRP A 50 -25.10 -10.77 13.81
CA TRP A 50 -26.26 -11.67 13.78
C TRP A 50 -25.82 -13.14 13.63
N ALA A 51 -26.49 -14.01 14.37
CA ALA A 51 -26.30 -15.46 14.38
C ALA A 51 -27.60 -16.16 13.93
N GLY A 52 -27.46 -17.35 13.33
CA GLY A 52 -28.58 -18.14 12.84
C GLY A 52 -29.18 -17.65 11.51
N GLY A 53 -28.42 -16.83 10.76
CA GLY A 53 -28.75 -16.38 9.42
C GLY A 53 -28.07 -17.16 8.30
N ASP A 54 -28.58 -17.05 7.07
CA ASP A 54 -27.93 -17.64 5.90
C ASP A 54 -26.56 -16.97 5.66
N LYS A 55 -25.49 -17.74 5.86
CA LYS A 55 -24.10 -17.26 5.75
C LYS A 55 -23.71 -16.82 4.33
N TYR A 56 -24.48 -17.24 3.32
CA TYR A 56 -24.19 -16.99 1.92
C TYR A 56 -24.51 -15.56 1.47
N ASP A 57 -25.53 -14.92 2.06
CA ASP A 57 -25.98 -13.58 1.65
C ASP A 57 -24.95 -12.48 1.98
N SER A 58 -24.28 -12.61 3.13
CA SER A 58 -23.30 -11.62 3.59
C SER A 58 -21.98 -11.61 2.80
N MET A 59 -21.63 -12.71 2.11
CA MET A 59 -20.37 -12.81 1.35
C MET A 59 -20.54 -12.33 -0.10
N GLY A 60 -21.76 -12.44 -0.65
CA GLY A 60 -22.06 -12.10 -2.04
C GLY A 60 -22.24 -10.61 -2.30
N VAL A 61 -23.01 -9.92 -1.43
CA VAL A 61 -23.45 -8.54 -1.63
C VAL A 61 -22.39 -7.58 -1.08
N GLN A 62 -21.56 -7.05 -1.98
CA GLN A 62 -20.65 -5.95 -1.66
C GLN A 62 -21.25 -4.68 -2.27
N GLU A 63 -21.49 -3.66 -1.44
CA GLU A 63 -21.99 -2.37 -1.91
C GLU A 63 -20.84 -1.52 -2.45
N LYS A 64 -21.16 -0.66 -3.43
CA LYS A 64 -20.22 0.33 -3.96
C LYS A 64 -19.88 1.36 -2.87
N ALA A 65 -18.61 1.73 -2.75
CA ALA A 65 -18.19 2.78 -1.85
C ALA A 65 -18.81 4.13 -2.27
N GLN A 66 -19.21 4.94 -1.29
CA GLN A 66 -19.83 6.26 -1.52
C GLN A 66 -18.85 7.31 -2.04
N THR A 67 -17.55 7.12 -1.80
CA THR A 67 -16.49 8.10 -2.10
C THR A 67 -15.24 7.41 -2.61
N ARG A 68 -14.44 8.12 -3.41
CA ARG A 68 -13.11 7.71 -3.90
C ARG A 68 -12.13 8.88 -3.75
N VAL A 69 -10.89 8.59 -3.38
CA VAL A 69 -9.84 9.60 -3.29
C VAL A 69 -9.44 10.10 -4.68
N ASP A 70 -9.31 11.41 -4.85
CA ASP A 70 -8.63 12.02 -5.99
C ASP A 70 -7.27 12.54 -5.50
N ILE A 71 -6.20 11.80 -5.81
CA ILE A 71 -4.85 12.12 -5.31
C ILE A 71 -4.42 13.53 -5.73
N LYS A 72 -4.80 13.97 -6.94
CA LYS A 72 -4.45 15.31 -7.39
C LYS A 72 -5.14 16.30 -6.47
N LYS A 73 -6.47 16.25 -6.34
CA LYS A 73 -7.26 17.27 -5.61
C LYS A 73 -7.13 17.22 -4.09
N ASP A 74 -7.06 16.03 -3.52
CA ASP A 74 -7.22 15.83 -2.07
C ASP A 74 -5.89 15.84 -1.31
N ALA A 75 -4.79 15.47 -1.98
CA ALA A 75 -3.48 15.44 -1.35
C ALA A 75 -2.95 16.84 -1.06
N GLY A 76 -2.30 16.98 0.09
CA GLY A 76 -1.74 18.24 0.55
C GLY A 76 -1.03 18.08 1.89
N TYR A 77 -0.52 19.18 2.43
CA TYR A 77 0.05 19.15 3.78
C TYR A 77 -1.05 19.01 4.83
N THR A 78 -0.75 18.29 5.89
CA THR A 78 -1.62 18.14 7.07
C THR A 78 -0.86 18.50 8.35
N ARG A 79 -1.54 18.47 9.49
CA ARG A 79 -0.91 18.63 10.81
C ARG A 79 0.15 17.56 11.07
N ALA A 80 -0.01 16.37 10.48
CA ALA A 80 0.94 15.26 10.59
C ALA A 80 2.34 15.58 10.05
N ASP A 81 2.44 16.45 9.04
CA ASP A 81 3.72 16.86 8.44
C ASP A 81 4.62 17.61 9.43
N ALA A 82 4.03 18.33 10.39
CA ALA A 82 4.77 19.00 11.46
C ALA A 82 5.07 18.06 12.63
N GLY A 83 4.22 17.05 12.87
CA GLY A 83 4.27 16.18 14.04
C GLY A 83 5.14 14.94 13.91
N GLY A 84 5.88 14.77 12.80
CA GLY A 84 6.75 13.60 12.58
C GLY A 84 6.00 12.27 12.39
N ASN A 85 4.67 12.32 12.23
CA ASN A 85 3.89 11.13 11.97
C ASN A 85 4.25 10.56 10.58
N LYS A 86 4.50 9.26 10.53
CA LYS A 86 4.85 8.54 9.29
C LYS A 86 3.64 7.87 8.65
N TYR A 87 2.53 7.70 9.35
CA TYR A 87 1.41 6.94 8.84
C TYR A 87 0.49 7.79 7.97
N ILE A 88 -0.04 7.17 6.91
CA ILE A 88 -1.00 7.78 6.00
C ILE A 88 -2.41 7.62 6.57
N CYS A 89 -3.28 8.60 6.31
CA CYS A 89 -4.66 8.52 6.77
C CYS A 89 -5.43 7.44 5.99
N LEU A 90 -6.01 6.47 6.70
CA LEU A 90 -6.86 5.44 6.07
C LEU A 90 -8.11 6.04 5.41
N PHE A 91 -8.73 7.03 6.06
CA PHE A 91 -9.90 7.71 5.51
C PHE A 91 -9.56 8.56 4.29
N PHE A 92 -8.33 9.11 4.23
CA PHE A 92 -7.84 9.79 3.02
C PHE A 92 -7.78 8.83 1.84
N ALA A 93 -7.18 7.64 2.01
CA ALA A 93 -7.13 6.62 0.97
C ALA A 93 -8.53 6.21 0.50
N ARG A 94 -9.51 6.13 1.40
CA ARG A 94 -10.91 5.82 1.09
C ARG A 94 -11.73 6.99 0.54
N GLY A 95 -11.15 8.18 0.38
CA GLY A 95 -11.84 9.33 -0.17
C GLY A 95 -12.77 10.07 0.81
N CYS A 96 -12.60 9.86 2.11
CA CYS A 96 -13.65 10.16 3.08
C CYS A 96 -13.15 10.79 4.40
N CYS A 97 -11.96 11.40 4.38
CA CYS A 97 -11.43 12.12 5.55
C CYS A 97 -12.11 13.50 5.71
N PRO A 98 -12.74 13.79 6.87
CA PRO A 98 -13.40 15.08 7.12
C PRO A 98 -12.44 16.17 7.63
N TYR A 99 -11.22 15.81 8.01
CA TYR A 99 -10.29 16.72 8.68
C TYR A 99 -9.41 17.53 7.72
N GLY A 100 -9.10 17.01 6.53
CA GLY A 100 -8.23 17.67 5.56
C GLY A 100 -6.90 18.11 6.17
N GLN A 101 -6.56 19.40 6.08
CA GLN A 101 -5.36 20.01 6.66
C GLN A 101 -5.18 19.73 8.16
N GLU A 102 -6.27 19.60 8.91
CA GLU A 102 -6.22 19.41 10.37
C GLU A 102 -5.96 17.94 10.75
N CYS A 103 -5.90 17.03 9.77
CA CYS A 103 -5.69 15.61 10.02
C CYS A 103 -4.34 15.34 10.70
N THR A 104 -4.37 14.48 11.70
CA THR A 104 -3.18 14.01 12.44
C THR A 104 -2.37 12.97 11.67
N TYR A 105 -2.88 12.49 10.53
CA TYR A 105 -2.23 11.55 9.61
C TYR A 105 -1.90 12.22 8.26
N LEU A 106 -1.02 11.61 7.48
CA LEU A 106 -0.54 12.18 6.22
C LEU A 106 -1.57 12.03 5.09
N HIS A 107 -1.73 13.07 4.26
CA HIS A 107 -2.57 13.04 3.05
C HIS A 107 -1.69 13.14 1.80
N ARG A 108 -0.94 12.07 1.53
CA ARG A 108 -0.10 11.91 0.34
C ARG A 108 0.08 10.43 0.04
N LEU A 109 0.57 10.11 -1.15
CA LEU A 109 1.09 8.78 -1.45
C LEU A 109 2.41 8.51 -0.69
N PRO A 110 2.71 7.24 -0.36
CA PRO A 110 4.01 6.89 0.22
C PRO A 110 5.11 7.16 -0.81
N PRO A 111 6.07 8.06 -0.53
CA PRO A 111 7.21 8.29 -1.42
C PRO A 111 8.18 7.11 -1.40
N ARG A 112 9.07 7.02 -2.40
CA ARG A 112 9.98 5.86 -2.49
C ARG A 112 10.88 5.66 -1.27
N ALA A 113 11.27 6.74 -0.61
CA ALA A 113 12.09 6.74 0.60
C ALA A 113 11.28 6.60 1.89
N HIS A 114 10.00 6.24 1.81
CA HIS A 114 9.16 6.12 2.99
C HIS A 114 9.50 4.86 3.77
N VAL A 115 10.03 5.04 4.98
CA VAL A 115 10.43 3.95 5.87
C VAL A 115 9.59 4.00 7.15
N LEU A 116 8.77 2.97 7.35
CA LEU A 116 8.02 2.76 8.57
C LEU A 116 8.96 2.36 9.72
N PRO A 117 8.60 2.63 10.99
CA PRO A 117 9.42 2.24 12.14
C PRO A 117 9.60 0.72 12.29
N ASP A 118 8.58 -0.05 11.91
CA ASP A 118 8.53 -1.51 12.01
C ASP A 118 7.89 -2.10 10.76
N ALA A 119 8.43 -3.23 10.29
CA ALA A 119 7.90 -4.02 9.18
C ALA A 119 6.60 -4.75 9.55
N SER A 120 6.27 -4.86 10.85
CA SER A 120 4.98 -5.40 11.32
C SER A 120 3.80 -4.45 11.03
N LEU A 121 4.05 -3.18 10.70
CA LEU A 121 3.01 -2.19 10.46
C LEU A 121 2.71 -2.00 8.97
N ASP A 122 1.45 -1.73 8.63
CA ASP A 122 1.08 -1.23 7.31
C ASP A 122 1.27 0.29 7.20
N VAL A 123 1.12 0.82 6.00
CA VAL A 123 1.28 2.26 5.68
C VAL A 123 0.31 3.16 6.46
N PHE A 124 -0.76 2.60 7.01
CA PHE A 124 -1.76 3.29 7.82
C PHE A 124 -1.50 3.16 9.33
N GLY A 125 -0.45 2.44 9.74
CA GLY A 125 -0.08 2.20 11.14
C GLY A 125 -0.86 1.08 11.81
N ARG A 126 -1.50 0.18 11.05
CA ARG A 126 -2.17 -1.02 11.58
C ARG A 126 -1.20 -2.18 11.62
N GLU A 127 -1.30 -3.03 12.64
CA GLU A 127 -0.49 -4.24 12.76
C GLU A 127 -0.89 -5.28 11.71
N LYS A 128 0.10 -5.82 10.99
CA LYS A 128 -0.01 -6.98 10.12
C LYS A 128 -0.04 -8.25 10.96
N HIS A 129 -0.61 -9.31 10.39
CA HIS A 129 -0.70 -10.61 11.07
C HIS A 129 0.44 -11.55 10.67
N ALA A 130 0.63 -12.65 11.41
CA ALA A 130 1.62 -13.65 11.06
C ALA A 130 1.28 -14.35 9.73
N GLY A 131 0.01 -14.72 9.56
CA GLY A 131 -0.54 -15.32 8.34
C GLY A 131 -1.55 -14.42 7.64
N TYR A 132 -1.82 -14.73 6.37
CA TYR A 132 -2.96 -14.15 5.67
C TYR A 132 -4.27 -14.76 6.16
N ARG A 133 -5.36 -14.01 6.02
CA ARG A 133 -6.72 -14.54 6.17
C ARG A 133 -7.04 -15.47 4.98
N ASP A 134 -7.94 -16.43 5.18
CA ASP A 134 -8.36 -17.36 4.12
C ASP A 134 -8.94 -16.65 2.88
N ASP A 135 -9.61 -15.52 3.10
CA ASP A 135 -10.16 -14.68 2.02
C ASP A 135 -9.14 -13.73 1.39
N MET A 136 -7.87 -13.78 1.81
CA MET A 136 -6.80 -12.87 1.41
C MET A 136 -7.15 -11.37 1.59
N GLY A 137 -8.10 -11.06 2.48
CA GLY A 137 -8.48 -9.71 2.85
C GLY A 137 -7.57 -9.11 3.93
N GLY A 138 -8.00 -7.97 4.49
CA GLY A 138 -7.35 -7.35 5.65
C GLY A 138 -5.99 -6.70 5.35
N VAL A 139 -5.16 -6.56 6.39
CA VAL A 139 -3.88 -5.82 6.40
C VAL A 139 -2.74 -6.54 5.69
N GLY A 140 -2.80 -7.87 5.61
CA GLY A 140 -1.72 -8.71 5.07
C GLY A 140 -0.83 -9.30 6.16
N SER A 141 0.29 -9.89 5.74
CA SER A 141 1.23 -10.60 6.61
C SER A 141 2.57 -9.89 6.70
N PHE A 142 3.20 -9.90 7.89
CA PHE A 142 4.59 -9.46 8.03
C PHE A 142 5.62 -10.53 7.63
N SER A 143 5.21 -11.81 7.58
CA SER A 143 6.10 -12.93 7.23
C SER A 143 6.49 -12.95 5.76
N ARG A 144 5.71 -12.30 4.89
CA ARG A 144 5.97 -12.20 3.46
C ARG A 144 5.61 -10.81 2.94
N GLN A 145 6.58 -10.14 2.35
CA GLN A 145 6.35 -8.93 1.59
C GLN A 145 5.51 -9.25 0.34
N ASN A 146 4.35 -8.60 0.23
CA ASN A 146 3.46 -8.77 -0.91
C ASN A 146 3.15 -7.43 -1.55
N ARG A 147 3.53 -7.31 -2.82
CA ARG A 147 3.35 -6.09 -3.63
C ARG A 147 2.29 -6.27 -4.72
N THR A 148 1.67 -7.45 -4.77
CA THR A 148 0.71 -7.81 -5.81
C THR A 148 -0.70 -7.85 -5.24
N LEU A 149 -1.59 -7.11 -5.89
CA LEU A 149 -3.01 -7.12 -5.60
C LEU A 149 -3.75 -8.00 -6.60
N TYR A 150 -4.72 -8.75 -6.11
CA TYR A 150 -5.77 -9.38 -6.90
C TYR A 150 -6.93 -8.39 -7.01
N ILE A 151 -7.38 -8.15 -8.24
CA ILE A 151 -8.55 -7.33 -8.56
C ILE A 151 -9.55 -8.25 -9.21
N GLY A 152 -10.67 -8.51 -8.55
CA GLY A 152 -11.76 -9.33 -9.08
C GLY A 152 -13.02 -8.53 -9.34
N ARG A 153 -13.98 -9.19 -10.01
CA ARG A 153 -15.28 -8.62 -10.41
C ARG A 153 -15.14 -7.47 -11.41
N ILE A 154 -14.10 -7.48 -12.24
CA ILE A 154 -13.94 -6.51 -13.32
C ILE A 154 -14.93 -6.85 -14.43
N LYS A 155 -15.68 -5.87 -14.92
CA LYS A 155 -16.48 -6.03 -16.13
C LYS A 155 -15.55 -6.02 -17.35
N GLU A 156 -15.51 -7.14 -18.06
CA GLU A 156 -14.60 -7.31 -19.19
C GLU A 156 -15.01 -6.44 -20.37
N THR A 157 -14.06 -5.66 -20.85
CA THR A 157 -14.12 -4.85 -22.06
C THR A 157 -12.82 -5.02 -22.85
N ARG A 158 -12.77 -4.54 -24.10
CA ARG A 158 -11.54 -4.60 -24.91
C ARG A 158 -10.40 -3.81 -24.29
N ASP A 159 -10.73 -2.70 -23.63
CA ASP A 159 -9.77 -1.74 -23.06
C ASP A 159 -9.48 -2.01 -21.57
N THR A 160 -9.82 -3.20 -21.07
CA THR A 160 -9.64 -3.56 -19.64
C THR A 160 -8.19 -3.36 -19.17
N PRO A 161 -7.14 -3.78 -19.92
CA PRO A 161 -5.76 -3.54 -19.51
C PRO A 161 -5.42 -2.07 -19.30
N GLU A 162 -5.83 -1.22 -20.24
CA GLU A 162 -5.58 0.22 -20.23
C GLU A 162 -6.31 0.90 -19.08
N ILE A 163 -7.59 0.54 -18.85
CA ILE A 163 -8.41 1.07 -17.76
C ILE A 163 -7.81 0.70 -16.39
N VAL A 164 -7.36 -0.56 -16.23
CA VAL A 164 -6.69 -1.00 -14.99
C VAL A 164 -5.39 -0.23 -14.79
N GLU A 165 -4.59 -0.04 -15.84
CA GLU A 165 -3.35 0.75 -15.75
C GLU A 165 -3.62 2.21 -15.38
N GLU A 166 -4.59 2.85 -16.02
CA GLU A 166 -4.96 4.24 -15.75
C GLU A 166 -5.35 4.44 -14.29
N HIS A 167 -6.29 3.65 -13.76
CA HIS A 167 -6.75 3.84 -12.39
C HIS A 167 -5.73 3.42 -11.32
N PHE A 168 -4.96 2.36 -11.54
CA PHE A 168 -4.00 1.89 -10.52
C PHE A 168 -2.68 2.67 -10.55
N SER A 169 -2.28 3.23 -11.69
CA SER A 169 -1.04 4.03 -11.79
C SER A 169 -1.09 5.31 -10.95
N GLU A 170 -2.29 5.80 -10.62
CA GLU A 170 -2.49 6.96 -9.74
C GLU A 170 -1.91 6.75 -8.33
N PHE A 171 -1.79 5.51 -7.86
CA PHE A 171 -1.41 5.22 -6.48
C PHE A 171 0.07 4.88 -6.30
N GLY A 172 0.81 4.68 -7.39
CA GLY A 172 2.23 4.35 -7.35
C GLY A 172 2.72 3.73 -8.64
N GLU A 173 4.03 3.56 -8.72
CA GLU A 173 4.67 2.94 -9.88
C GLU A 173 4.36 1.44 -9.94
N ILE A 174 3.88 1.02 -11.10
CA ILE A 174 3.50 -0.36 -11.37
C ILE A 174 4.70 -1.08 -12.02
N GLU A 175 5.05 -2.24 -11.49
CA GLU A 175 6.07 -3.13 -12.07
C GLU A 175 5.48 -4.01 -13.18
N ARG A 176 4.26 -4.52 -12.96
CA ARG A 176 3.61 -5.46 -13.88
C ARG A 176 2.09 -5.45 -13.70
N ILE A 177 1.38 -5.50 -14.83
CA ILE A 177 -0.06 -5.78 -14.88
C ILE A 177 -0.26 -7.11 -15.62
N LYS A 178 -1.13 -7.96 -15.09
CA LYS A 178 -1.57 -9.21 -15.75
C LYS A 178 -3.08 -9.30 -15.68
N VAL A 179 -3.74 -9.07 -16.80
CA VAL A 179 -5.19 -9.20 -16.93
C VAL A 179 -5.55 -10.59 -17.44
N LEU A 180 -6.53 -11.22 -16.81
CA LEU A 180 -7.14 -12.48 -17.23
C LEU A 180 -8.56 -12.17 -17.73
N THR A 181 -8.67 -11.82 -19.00
CA THR A 181 -9.88 -11.32 -19.69
C THR A 181 -11.00 -12.34 -19.86
N ASN A 182 -10.89 -13.56 -19.33
CA ASN A 182 -11.98 -14.56 -19.34
C ASN A 182 -12.47 -14.88 -17.91
N ARG A 183 -11.93 -14.18 -16.91
CA ARG A 183 -12.23 -14.40 -15.49
C ARG A 183 -12.66 -13.13 -14.77
N GLY A 184 -12.62 -11.97 -15.42
CA GLY A 184 -12.86 -10.66 -14.82
C GLY A 184 -11.86 -10.36 -13.70
N VAL A 185 -10.62 -10.81 -13.89
CA VAL A 185 -9.55 -10.72 -12.88
C VAL A 185 -8.32 -10.03 -13.45
N ALA A 186 -7.72 -9.14 -12.67
CA ALA A 186 -6.40 -8.60 -12.92
C ALA A 186 -5.48 -8.80 -11.71
N PHE A 187 -4.18 -8.85 -11.98
CA PHE A 187 -3.14 -8.79 -10.98
C PHE A 187 -2.28 -7.57 -11.25
N VAL A 188 -2.14 -6.71 -10.25
CA VAL A 188 -1.33 -5.49 -10.32
C VAL A 188 -0.20 -5.62 -9.31
N THR A 189 1.04 -5.68 -9.78
CA THR A 189 2.24 -5.70 -8.96
C THR A 189 2.86 -4.30 -8.94
N TYR A 190 2.89 -3.68 -7.76
CA TYR A 190 3.58 -2.40 -7.55
C TYR A 190 5.06 -2.59 -7.32
N VAL A 191 5.85 -1.55 -7.58
CA VAL A 191 7.28 -1.53 -7.23
C VAL A 191 7.45 -1.58 -5.71
N GLN A 192 6.63 -0.87 -4.93
CA GLN A 192 6.71 -0.83 -3.47
C GLN A 192 5.50 -1.46 -2.79
N GLU A 193 5.73 -2.12 -1.65
CA GLU A 193 4.68 -2.70 -0.81
C GLU A 193 3.71 -1.64 -0.28
N LEU A 194 4.23 -0.48 0.13
CA LEU A 194 3.42 0.58 0.74
C LEU A 194 2.41 1.17 -0.25
N ASN A 195 2.75 1.29 -1.53
CA ASN A 195 1.81 1.69 -2.58
C ASN A 195 0.73 0.63 -2.80
N ALA A 196 1.08 -0.67 -2.75
CA ALA A 196 0.09 -1.74 -2.84
C ALA A 196 -0.89 -1.73 -1.65
N GLN A 197 -0.39 -1.52 -0.43
CA GLN A 197 -1.24 -1.37 0.77
C GLN A 197 -2.20 -0.18 0.63
N PHE A 198 -1.69 0.97 0.15
CA PHE A 198 -2.51 2.15 -0.10
C PHE A 198 -3.59 1.90 -1.16
N ALA A 199 -3.18 1.40 -2.33
CA ALA A 199 -4.06 1.15 -3.47
C ALA A 199 -5.15 0.13 -3.14
N LYS A 200 -4.85 -0.90 -2.32
CA LYS A 200 -5.84 -1.87 -1.86
C LYS A 200 -7.00 -1.18 -1.14
N GLU A 201 -6.73 -0.31 -0.18
CA GLU A 201 -7.80 0.38 0.57
C GLU A 201 -8.50 1.45 -0.27
N ALA A 202 -7.79 2.08 -1.21
CA ALA A 202 -8.35 3.11 -2.08
C ALA A 202 -9.32 2.54 -3.14
N MET A 203 -9.03 1.36 -3.68
CA MET A 203 -9.79 0.72 -4.77
C MET A 203 -10.79 -0.35 -4.31
N MET A 204 -10.80 -0.71 -3.02
CA MET A 204 -11.78 -1.65 -2.48
C MET A 204 -13.19 -1.07 -2.63
N HIS A 205 -14.12 -1.86 -3.18
CA HIS A 205 -15.52 -1.47 -3.42
C HIS A 205 -15.72 -0.28 -4.36
N GLN A 206 -14.69 0.11 -5.11
CA GLN A 206 -14.82 1.10 -6.18
C GLN A 206 -15.32 0.45 -7.47
N SER A 207 -15.64 1.28 -8.45
CA SER A 207 -15.73 0.88 -9.86
C SER A 207 -14.55 1.42 -10.66
N LEU A 208 -14.25 0.79 -11.79
CA LEU A 208 -13.46 1.42 -12.85
C LEU A 208 -14.42 2.28 -13.69
N ASP A 209 -14.39 2.13 -15.02
CA ASP A 209 -15.22 2.88 -15.96
C ASP A 209 -16.64 2.33 -16.16
N ASN A 210 -16.97 1.16 -15.62
CA ASN A 210 -18.34 0.67 -15.62
C ASN A 210 -18.92 0.66 -14.19
N ASP A 211 -20.01 -0.08 -13.96
CA ASP A 211 -20.71 -0.09 -12.68
C ASP A 211 -20.44 -1.36 -11.84
N GLU A 212 -19.28 -1.99 -12.05
CA GLU A 212 -18.84 -3.08 -11.17
C GLU A 212 -18.47 -2.59 -9.77
N VAL A 213 -18.59 -3.51 -8.80
CA VAL A 213 -18.03 -3.33 -7.46
C VAL A 213 -16.81 -4.22 -7.35
N LEU A 214 -15.65 -3.60 -7.47
CA LEU A 214 -14.36 -4.28 -7.43
C LEU A 214 -14.13 -4.96 -6.08
N ASN A 215 -13.44 -6.09 -6.15
CA ASN A 215 -13.01 -6.83 -4.99
C ASN A 215 -11.48 -6.92 -5.00
N VAL A 216 -10.83 -6.15 -4.12
CA VAL A 216 -9.37 -6.01 -4.08
C VAL A 216 -8.81 -6.76 -2.89
N ARG A 217 -7.91 -7.71 -3.16
CA ARG A 217 -7.33 -8.61 -2.15
C ARG A 217 -5.83 -8.75 -2.33
N TRP A 218 -5.16 -9.30 -1.33
CA TRP A 218 -3.77 -9.71 -1.47
C TRP A 218 -3.67 -10.87 -2.45
N ALA A 219 -2.75 -10.80 -3.41
CA ALA A 219 -2.55 -11.90 -4.34
C ALA A 219 -1.82 -13.06 -3.67
N THR A 220 -2.22 -14.28 -3.99
CA THR A 220 -1.43 -15.48 -3.72
C THR A 220 -0.19 -15.51 -4.62
N GLU A 221 0.74 -16.42 -4.34
CA GLU A 221 1.92 -16.56 -5.22
C GLU A 221 1.51 -17.00 -6.62
N ASP A 222 2.16 -16.44 -7.65
CA ASP A 222 1.96 -16.89 -9.02
C ASP A 222 2.39 -18.38 -9.11
N PRO A 223 1.50 -19.30 -9.55
CA PRO A 223 1.84 -20.71 -9.68
C PRO A 223 2.93 -20.97 -10.73
N ASN A 224 3.18 -20.03 -11.66
CA ASN A 224 4.19 -20.19 -12.70
C ASN A 224 5.62 -20.29 -12.10
N PRO A 225 6.35 -21.40 -12.30
CA PRO A 225 7.72 -21.56 -11.78
C PRO A 225 8.69 -20.48 -12.24
N ALA A 226 8.54 -19.96 -13.47
CA ALA A 226 9.38 -18.89 -13.98
C ALA A 226 9.16 -17.57 -13.23
N ALA A 227 7.90 -17.27 -12.88
CA ALA A 227 7.58 -16.08 -12.07
C ALA A 227 8.14 -16.21 -10.65
N LYS A 228 8.04 -17.39 -10.04
CA LYS A 228 8.66 -17.68 -8.73
C LYS A 228 10.17 -17.48 -8.73
N ARG A 229 10.87 -18.01 -9.74
CA ARG A 229 12.32 -17.81 -9.89
C ARG A 229 12.69 -16.34 -10.07
N LYS A 230 11.91 -15.59 -10.86
CA LYS A 230 12.14 -14.16 -11.07
C LYS A 230 11.97 -13.36 -9.77
N GLU A 231 10.92 -13.62 -9.01
CA GLU A 231 10.69 -12.93 -7.72
C GLU A 231 11.75 -13.31 -6.68
N HIS A 232 12.11 -14.60 -6.59
CA HIS A 232 13.19 -15.04 -5.70
C HIS A 232 14.52 -14.35 -6.04
N LYS A 233 14.88 -14.27 -7.33
CA LYS A 233 16.08 -13.54 -7.77
C LYS A 233 16.02 -12.06 -7.41
N ARG A 234 14.85 -11.42 -7.55
CA ARG A 234 14.65 -10.01 -7.15
C ARG A 234 14.90 -9.82 -5.65
N LEU A 235 14.32 -10.67 -4.81
CA LEU A 235 14.49 -10.64 -3.36
C LEU A 235 15.96 -10.82 -2.96
N LEU A 236 16.68 -11.73 -3.60
CA LEU A 236 18.13 -11.90 -3.39
C LEU A 236 18.90 -10.63 -3.73
N THR A 237 18.69 -10.05 -4.92
CA THR A 237 19.37 -8.82 -5.33
C THR A 237 19.01 -7.62 -4.43
N GLU A 238 17.77 -7.54 -3.96
CA GLU A 238 17.35 -6.48 -3.01
C GLU A 238 18.00 -6.69 -1.64
N GLY A 239 18.08 -7.94 -1.16
CA GLY A 239 18.78 -8.32 0.06
C GLY A 239 20.29 -8.03 -0.02
N GLU A 240 20.95 -8.39 -1.12
CA GLU A 240 22.36 -8.09 -1.37
C GLU A 240 22.64 -6.59 -1.34
N LYS A 241 21.81 -5.77 -1.99
CA LYS A 241 21.90 -4.31 -1.96
C LYS A 241 21.71 -3.77 -0.54
N GLY A 242 20.73 -4.29 0.20
CA GLY A 242 20.49 -3.91 1.58
C GLY A 242 21.69 -4.21 2.48
N ILE A 243 22.25 -5.41 2.36
CA ILE A 243 23.46 -5.83 3.09
C ILE A 243 24.62 -4.92 2.70
N GLN A 244 24.86 -4.70 1.41
CA GLN A 244 25.96 -3.88 0.92
C GLN A 244 25.94 -2.45 1.48
N VAL A 245 24.77 -1.84 1.65
CA VAL A 245 24.61 -0.52 2.27
C VAL A 245 24.90 -0.54 3.77
N SER A 246 24.65 -1.68 4.44
CA SER A 246 24.89 -1.85 5.88
C SER A 246 26.32 -2.29 6.24
N LEU A 247 27.12 -2.73 5.27
CA LEU A 247 28.49 -3.18 5.51
C LEU A 247 29.41 -1.98 5.80
N ASP A 248 30.30 -2.17 6.78
CA ASP A 248 31.35 -1.20 7.09
C ASP A 248 32.34 -1.09 5.92
N PRO A 249 32.59 0.12 5.36
CA PRO A 249 33.55 0.31 4.29
C PRO A 249 34.95 -0.26 4.59
N GLU A 250 35.42 -0.18 5.85
CA GLU A 250 36.74 -0.72 6.21
C GLU A 250 36.75 -2.25 6.11
N PHE A 251 35.67 -2.90 6.57
CA PHE A 251 35.51 -4.35 6.48
C PHE A 251 35.50 -4.82 5.01
N VAL A 252 34.75 -4.13 4.16
CA VAL A 252 34.69 -4.45 2.71
C VAL A 252 36.07 -4.35 2.08
N GLN A 253 36.84 -3.30 2.43
CA GLN A 253 38.19 -3.13 1.93
C GLN A 253 39.13 -4.24 2.41
N ARG A 254 39.08 -4.62 3.70
CA ARG A 254 39.91 -5.70 4.26
C ARG A 254 39.65 -7.05 3.61
N VAL A 255 38.37 -7.37 3.37
CA VAL A 255 37.98 -8.62 2.69
C VAL A 255 38.52 -8.65 1.27
N ARG A 256 38.43 -7.52 0.57
CA ARG A 256 38.98 -7.39 -0.79
C ARG A 256 40.50 -7.56 -0.83
N GLU A 257 41.21 -6.94 0.10
CA GLU A 257 42.67 -7.09 0.22
C GLU A 257 43.07 -8.55 0.52
N LEU A 258 42.30 -9.27 1.35
CA LEU A 258 42.51 -10.70 1.59
C LEU A 258 42.23 -11.55 0.34
N ASP A 259 41.15 -11.28 -0.39
CA ASP A 259 40.82 -12.01 -1.62
C ASP A 259 41.89 -11.81 -2.70
N GLU A 260 42.49 -10.61 -2.79
CA GLU A 260 43.63 -10.31 -3.67
C GLU A 260 44.89 -11.10 -3.26
N LEU A 261 45.18 -11.22 -1.96
CA LEU A 261 46.29 -12.03 -1.46
C LEU A 261 46.07 -13.54 -1.69
N GLU A 262 44.83 -14.01 -1.62
CA GLU A 262 44.45 -15.40 -1.87
C GLU A 262 44.29 -15.73 -3.36
N GLY A 263 44.40 -14.74 -4.27
CA GLY A 263 44.29 -14.92 -5.71
C GLY A 263 42.89 -15.30 -6.19
N LYS A 264 41.85 -14.91 -5.45
CA LYS A 264 40.44 -15.17 -5.79
C LYS A 264 39.84 -14.11 -6.72
N VAL A 265 40.54 -13.01 -6.91
CA VAL A 265 40.19 -11.86 -7.78
C VAL A 265 41.22 -11.72 -8.90
#